data_AF-A0A8X8YSX1-F1
#
_entry.id   AF-A0A8X8YSX1-F1
#
_cell.length_a   1.000
_cell.length_b   1.000
_cell.length_c   1.000
_cell.angle_alpha   90.00
_cell.angle_beta   90.00
_cell.angle_gamma   90.00
#
_symmetry.space_group_name_H-M   'P 1'
#
loop_
_entity.id
_entity.type
_entity.pdbx_description
1 polymer ?
#
loop_
_entity_poly.entity_id
_entity_poly.type
_entity_poly.pdbx_seq_one_letter_code
_entity_poly.pdbx_strand_id
1 'polypeptide(L)'
;MSFLKDIIDNFSSIFSDSAQTEKNPSTGAMDGEGGVSTGNERTAYKLKGYFDLAKVEIDKAVRAEEWGLPDDAVFCYQNAQSILAEAVSTPVPSYIASSEMEKVQSYRQKISKWQGQVAERLQTLTRRTGGSSEIKVWKALNDL
;
A
#
# COMPACT_ATOMS: atom_id res chain seq x y z
N MET A 1 2.37 -8.59 20.87
CA MET A 1 1.88 -7.59 19.91
C MET A 1 2.23 -8.11 18.52
N SER A 2 1.25 -8.34 17.66
CA SER A 2 1.51 -8.89 16.32
C SER A 2 1.77 -7.74 15.36
N PHE A 3 2.94 -7.68 14.74
CA PHE A 3 3.33 -6.67 13.75
C PHE A 3 2.29 -6.49 12.62
N LEU A 4 1.65 -7.58 12.19
CA LEU A 4 0.54 -7.56 11.23
C LEU A 4 -0.67 -6.76 11.73
N LYS A 5 -0.96 -6.87 13.03
CA LYS A 5 -2.02 -6.13 13.71
C LYS A 5 -1.67 -4.65 13.77
N ASP A 6 -0.43 -4.31 14.15
CA ASP A 6 0.02 -2.92 14.19
C ASP A 6 0.01 -2.26 12.80
N ILE A 7 0.32 -3.03 11.75
CA ILE A 7 0.20 -2.60 10.36
C ILE A 7 -1.28 -2.34 10.00
N ILE A 8 -2.17 -3.32 10.25
CA ILE A 8 -3.60 -3.22 9.92
C ILE A 8 -4.31 -2.14 10.75
N ASP A 9 -3.97 -2.00 12.03
CA ASP A 9 -4.54 -1.02 12.95
C ASP A 9 -4.06 0.39 12.62
N ASN A 10 -2.81 0.54 12.20
CA ASN A 10 -2.29 1.80 11.66
C ASN A 10 -2.89 2.12 10.28
N PHE A 11 -3.19 1.10 9.46
CA PHE A 11 -3.94 1.31 8.22
C PHE A 11 -5.37 1.76 8.51
N SER A 12 -6.11 1.08 9.39
CA SER A 12 -7.50 1.37 9.71
C SER A 12 -7.69 2.70 10.43
N SER A 13 -6.80 3.05 11.35
CA SER A 13 -6.81 4.34 12.06
C SER A 13 -6.65 5.54 11.11
N ILE A 14 -5.95 5.38 9.98
CA ILE A 14 -5.81 6.41 8.94
C ILE A 14 -7.09 6.56 8.08
N PHE A 15 -7.95 5.54 8.01
CA PHE A 15 -9.22 5.61 7.25
C PHE A 15 -10.37 6.23 8.05
N SER A 16 -10.36 6.13 9.38
CA SER A 16 -11.43 6.66 10.24
C SER A 16 -11.59 8.18 10.19
N ASP A 17 -10.59 8.92 9.71
CA ASP A 17 -10.62 10.38 9.63
C ASP A 17 -11.26 10.91 8.32
N SER A 18 -11.74 10.02 7.43
CA SER A 18 -12.33 10.40 6.14
C SER A 18 -13.85 10.17 6.04
N ALA A 19 -14.51 9.75 7.12
CA ALA A 19 -15.97 9.59 7.14
C ALA A 19 -16.67 10.88 7.59
N GLN A 20 -16.45 11.99 6.88
CA GLN A 20 -17.40 13.11 6.91
C GLN A 20 -18.37 12.93 5.73
N THR A 21 -19.59 12.55 6.10
CA THR A 21 -20.77 12.47 5.24
C THR A 21 -21.09 13.85 4.67
N GLU A 22 -20.65 14.12 3.43
CA GLU A 22 -21.19 15.20 2.61
C GLU A 22 -22.63 14.85 2.22
N LYS A 23 -23.57 15.62 2.77
CA LYS A 23 -25.02 15.47 2.59
C LYS A 23 -25.42 16.00 1.21
N ASN A 24 -25.81 15.07 0.33
CA ASN A 24 -26.40 15.33 -0.99
C ASN A 24 -27.63 16.27 -0.92
N PRO A 25 -27.76 17.24 -1.86
CA PRO A 25 -29.05 17.62 -2.40
C PRO A 25 -29.10 17.31 -3.91
N SER A 26 -29.91 16.33 -4.27
CA SER A 26 -30.29 16.05 -5.66
C SER A 26 -31.30 17.08 -6.16
N THR A 27 -31.06 17.69 -7.32
CA THR A 27 -32.08 18.04 -8.34
C THR A 27 -31.36 18.43 -9.64
N GLY A 28 -31.85 17.87 -10.75
CA GLY A 28 -31.09 17.72 -12.00
C GLY A 28 -31.16 18.89 -12.97
N ALA A 29 -30.27 18.83 -13.95
CA ALA A 29 -30.43 19.40 -15.29
C ALA A 29 -29.49 18.63 -16.23
N MET A 30 -30.07 18.14 -17.31
CA MET A 30 -29.42 17.37 -18.36
C MET A 30 -28.87 18.39 -19.35
N ASP A 31 -27.55 18.49 -19.48
CA ASP A 31 -26.97 19.02 -20.71
C ASP A 31 -25.59 18.40 -20.95
N GLY A 32 -25.39 17.99 -22.19
CA GLY A 32 -24.29 17.15 -22.60
C GLY A 32 -22.97 17.90 -22.62
N GLU A 33 -21.95 17.31 -22.02
CA GLU A 33 -20.63 17.31 -22.63
C GLU A 33 -19.90 16.07 -22.11
N GLY A 34 -19.48 15.20 -23.01
CA GLY A 34 -18.44 14.20 -22.74
C GLY A 34 -17.10 14.90 -22.52
N GLY A 35 -17.04 15.76 -21.49
CA GLY A 35 -15.84 16.40 -21.01
C GLY A 35 -15.02 15.34 -20.32
N VAL A 36 -14.06 14.78 -21.04
CA VAL A 36 -12.94 14.09 -20.42
C VAL A 36 -12.38 15.06 -19.36
N SER A 37 -12.40 14.68 -18.07
CA SER A 37 -11.78 15.49 -17.00
C SER A 37 -10.26 15.45 -17.21
N THR A 38 -9.78 16.21 -18.19
CA THR A 38 -8.37 16.44 -18.51
C THR A 38 -8.00 17.79 -17.97
N GLY A 39 -7.48 17.84 -16.74
CA GLY A 39 -6.93 19.09 -16.23
C GLY A 39 -6.19 18.95 -14.92
N ASN A 40 -6.88 18.67 -13.84
CA ASN A 40 -6.37 18.89 -12.47
C ASN A 40 -6.64 17.73 -11.51
N GLU A 41 -7.72 16.99 -11.72
CA GLU A 41 -8.15 15.86 -10.87
C GLU A 41 -7.34 14.58 -11.11
N ARG A 42 -6.50 14.50 -12.15
CA ARG A 42 -5.90 13.21 -12.51
C ARG A 42 -4.89 12.67 -11.47
N THR A 43 -4.13 13.53 -10.82
CA THR A 43 -2.98 13.08 -10.01
C THR A 43 -3.41 12.51 -8.66
N ALA A 44 -4.26 13.20 -7.91
CA ALA A 44 -4.73 12.72 -6.61
C ALA A 44 -5.50 11.39 -6.76
N TYR A 45 -6.38 11.31 -7.75
CA TYR A 45 -7.14 10.08 -8.04
C TYR A 45 -6.23 8.93 -8.51
N LYS A 46 -5.18 9.23 -9.28
CA LYS A 46 -4.19 8.20 -9.67
C LYS A 46 -3.40 7.70 -8.46
N LEU A 47 -2.95 8.59 -7.59
CA LEU A 47 -2.27 8.21 -6.34
C LEU A 47 -3.19 7.39 -5.43
N LYS A 48 -4.47 7.77 -5.33
CA LYS A 48 -5.49 6.97 -4.65
C LYS A 48 -5.61 5.58 -5.26
N GLY A 49 -5.68 5.47 -6.59
CA GLY A 49 -5.76 4.19 -7.28
C GLY A 49 -4.57 3.26 -6.99
N TYR A 50 -3.34 3.80 -7.02
CA TYR A 50 -2.16 3.04 -6.62
C TYR A 50 -2.20 2.63 -5.15
N PHE A 51 -2.64 3.53 -4.27
CA PHE A 51 -2.76 3.26 -2.84
C PHE A 51 -3.76 2.13 -2.56
N ASP A 52 -4.94 2.18 -3.19
CA ASP A 52 -5.96 1.14 -3.08
C ASP A 52 -5.47 -0.21 -3.64
N LEU A 53 -4.72 -0.19 -4.76
CA LEU A 53 -4.15 -1.40 -5.34
C LEU A 53 -3.06 -2.01 -4.45
N ALA A 54 -2.16 -1.17 -3.90
CA ALA A 54 -1.14 -1.62 -2.96
C ALA A 54 -1.77 -2.24 -1.70
N LYS A 55 -2.90 -1.68 -1.24
CA LYS A 55 -3.64 -2.20 -0.08
C LYS A 55 -4.08 -3.65 -0.30
N VAL A 56 -4.72 -3.91 -1.44
CA VAL A 56 -5.20 -5.25 -1.80
C VAL A 56 -4.05 -6.25 -1.79
N GLU A 57 -2.89 -5.85 -2.29
CA GLU A 57 -1.73 -6.73 -2.36
C GLU A 57 -1.09 -6.96 -0.98
N ILE A 58 -1.07 -5.94 -0.11
CA ILE A 58 -0.65 -6.09 1.28
C ILE A 58 -1.61 -7.02 2.03
N ASP A 59 -2.93 -6.88 1.86
CA ASP A 59 -3.92 -7.76 2.50
C ASP A 59 -3.72 -9.23 2.09
N LYS A 60 -3.40 -9.50 0.82
CA LYS A 60 -3.02 -10.83 0.36
C LYS A 60 -1.73 -11.32 1.01
N ALA A 61 -0.72 -10.46 1.11
CA ALA A 61 0.55 -10.81 1.75
C ALA A 61 0.34 -11.21 3.22
N VAL A 62 -0.43 -10.42 3.97
CA VAL A 62 -0.77 -10.71 5.37
C VAL A 62 -1.51 -12.05 5.48
N ARG A 63 -2.50 -12.29 4.63
CA ARG A 63 -3.24 -13.56 4.59
C ARG A 63 -2.33 -14.76 4.29
N ALA A 64 -1.38 -14.61 3.37
CA ALA A 64 -0.39 -15.64 3.07
C ALA A 64 0.53 -15.91 4.27
N GLU A 65 0.94 -14.87 5.00
CA GLU A 65 1.70 -15.04 6.25
C GLU A 65 0.91 -15.78 7.33
N GLU A 66 -0.38 -15.46 7.49
CA GLU A 66 -1.28 -16.15 8.42
C GLU A 66 -1.46 -17.64 8.09
N TRP A 67 -1.40 -18.00 6.80
CA TRP A 67 -1.45 -19.38 6.33
C TRP A 67 -0.10 -20.09 6.29
N GLY A 68 0.98 -19.42 6.67
CA GLY A 68 2.32 -20.00 6.66
C GLY A 68 2.85 -20.26 5.26
N LEU A 69 2.47 -19.43 4.28
CA LEU A 69 2.95 -19.46 2.89
C LEU A 69 3.97 -18.32 2.67
N PRO A 70 5.24 -18.49 3.09
CA PRO A 70 6.20 -17.39 3.12
C PRO A 70 6.59 -16.89 1.72
N ASP A 71 6.66 -17.76 0.73
CA ASP A 71 7.03 -17.38 -0.64
C ASP A 71 5.92 -16.54 -1.29
N ASP A 72 4.65 -16.93 -1.10
CA ASP A 72 3.48 -16.17 -1.56
C ASP A 72 3.38 -14.81 -0.86
N ALA A 73 3.69 -14.75 0.43
CA ALA A 73 3.73 -13.50 1.18
C ALA A 73 4.81 -12.55 0.64
N VAL A 74 6.02 -13.06 0.39
CA VAL A 74 7.12 -12.28 -0.21
C VAL A 74 6.73 -11.75 -1.58
N PHE A 75 6.14 -12.59 -2.43
CA PHE A 75 5.68 -12.19 -3.76
C PHE A 75 4.66 -11.04 -3.69
N CYS A 76 3.64 -11.17 -2.84
CA CYS A 76 2.63 -10.12 -2.67
C CYS A 76 3.25 -8.83 -2.11
N TYR A 77 4.15 -8.90 -1.12
CA TYR A 77 4.83 -7.70 -0.62
C TYR A 77 5.72 -7.02 -1.67
N GLN A 78 6.40 -7.78 -2.54
CA GLN A 78 7.18 -7.21 -3.66
C GLN A 78 6.29 -6.50 -4.69
N ASN A 79 5.13 -7.09 -5.00
CA ASN A 79 4.14 -6.45 -5.87
C ASN A 79 3.64 -5.13 -5.25
N ALA A 80 3.30 -5.14 -3.96
CA ALA A 80 2.91 -3.93 -3.23
C ALA A 80 4.02 -2.87 -3.27
N GLN A 81 5.28 -3.26 -3.05
CA GLN A 81 6.42 -2.35 -3.11
C GLN A 81 6.59 -1.72 -4.50
N SER A 82 6.38 -2.50 -5.57
CA SER A 82 6.44 -2.02 -6.95
C SER A 82 5.33 -1.02 -7.27
N ILE A 83 4.10 -1.30 -6.85
CA ILE A 83 2.95 -0.39 -7.00
C ILE A 83 3.21 0.94 -6.28
N LEU A 84 3.75 0.89 -5.06
CA LEU A 84 4.03 2.09 -4.29
C LEU A 84 5.19 2.91 -4.92
N ALA A 85 6.20 2.25 -5.49
CA ALA A 85 7.29 2.93 -6.20
C ALA A 85 6.80 3.65 -7.46
N GLU A 86 5.87 3.03 -8.20
CA GLU A 86 5.17 3.64 -9.34
C GLU A 86 4.37 4.89 -8.90
N ALA A 87 3.71 4.80 -7.73
CA ALA A 87 2.95 5.90 -7.17
C ALA A 87 3.85 7.09 -6.82
N VAL A 88 5.00 6.86 -6.17
CA VAL A 88 5.97 7.93 -5.87
C VAL A 88 6.47 8.61 -7.13
N SER A 89 6.72 7.82 -8.18
CA SER A 89 7.23 8.28 -9.48
C SER A 89 6.19 9.04 -10.31
N THR A 90 4.93 9.08 -9.89
CA THR A 90 3.88 9.83 -10.59
C THR A 90 4.20 11.33 -10.54
N PRO A 91 4.31 12.04 -11.67
CA PRO A 91 4.58 13.47 -11.66
C PRO A 91 3.37 14.29 -11.19
N VAL A 92 3.63 15.42 -10.53
CA VAL A 92 2.60 16.41 -10.17
C VAL A 92 2.71 17.59 -11.13
N PRO A 93 1.65 17.95 -11.87
CA PRO A 93 1.65 19.16 -12.69
C PRO A 93 1.83 20.41 -11.83
N SER A 94 2.54 21.41 -12.34
CA SER A 94 2.78 22.68 -11.63
C SER A 94 1.54 23.56 -11.46
N TYR A 95 0.50 23.34 -12.27
CA TYR A 95 -0.71 24.16 -12.33
C TYR A 95 -1.90 23.58 -11.53
N ILE A 96 -1.63 22.74 -10.53
CA ILE A 96 -2.66 22.11 -9.70
C ILE A 96 -3.25 23.10 -8.68
N ALA A 97 -4.56 23.02 -8.42
CA ALA A 97 -5.22 23.81 -7.38
C ALA A 97 -4.71 23.42 -5.98
N SER A 98 -4.66 24.36 -5.04
CA SER A 98 -4.14 24.13 -3.69
C SER A 98 -4.85 22.98 -2.96
N SER A 99 -6.18 22.90 -3.05
CA SER A 99 -6.97 21.80 -2.48
C SER A 99 -6.55 20.43 -3.00
N GLU A 100 -6.19 20.36 -4.29
CA GLU A 100 -5.81 19.11 -4.94
C GLU A 100 -4.35 18.77 -4.66
N MET A 101 -3.50 19.79 -4.49
CA MET A 101 -2.14 19.64 -4.00
C MET A 101 -2.10 19.06 -2.58
N GLU A 102 -2.98 19.51 -1.68
CA GLU A 102 -3.11 18.95 -0.32
C GLU A 102 -3.47 17.46 -0.35
N LYS A 103 -4.42 17.07 -1.20
CA LYS A 103 -4.76 15.64 -1.40
C LYS A 103 -3.55 14.85 -1.91
N VAL A 104 -2.83 15.38 -2.91
CA VAL A 104 -1.61 14.75 -3.45
C VAL A 104 -0.56 14.57 -2.35
N GLN A 105 -0.32 15.59 -1.53
CA GLN A 105 0.63 15.50 -0.41
C GLN A 105 0.19 14.46 0.63
N SER A 106 -1.08 14.43 0.99
CA SER A 106 -1.66 13.43 1.89
C SER A 106 -1.41 12.01 1.38
N TYR A 107 -1.73 11.73 0.11
CA TYR A 107 -1.48 10.41 -0.47
C TYR A 107 0.02 10.06 -0.54
N ARG A 108 0.89 11.01 -0.90
CA ARG A 108 2.34 10.78 -0.91
C ARG A 108 2.89 10.41 0.46
N GLN A 109 2.43 11.09 1.51
CA GLN A 109 2.82 10.77 2.88
C GLN A 109 2.38 9.36 3.27
N LYS A 110 1.14 8.98 2.93
CA LYS A 110 0.61 7.63 3.17
C LYS A 110 1.41 6.56 2.41
N ILE A 111 1.68 6.79 1.12
CA ILE A 111 2.47 5.90 0.26
C ILE A 111 3.89 5.70 0.81
N SER A 112 4.57 6.79 1.19
CA SER A 112 5.93 6.72 1.75
C SER A 112 5.97 5.90 3.05
N LYS A 113 4.99 6.10 3.93
CA LYS A 113 4.84 5.31 5.15
C LYS A 113 4.66 3.82 4.84
N TRP A 114 3.79 3.49 3.87
CA TRP A 114 3.54 2.11 3.47
C TRP A 114 4.78 1.46 2.83
N GLN A 115 5.55 2.20 2.03
CA GLN A 115 6.81 1.68 1.48
C GLN A 115 7.78 1.29 2.59
N GLY A 116 7.92 2.13 3.63
CA GLY A 116 8.78 1.82 4.77
C GLY A 116 8.36 0.54 5.49
N GLN A 117 7.07 0.40 5.78
CA GLN A 117 6.52 -0.78 6.46
C GLN A 117 6.64 -2.06 5.63
N VAL A 118 6.35 -1.99 4.33
CA VAL A 118 6.48 -3.12 3.41
C VAL A 118 7.95 -3.54 3.27
N ALA A 119 8.87 -2.57 3.14
CA ALA A 119 10.30 -2.86 3.05
C ALA A 119 10.86 -3.53 4.31
N GLU A 120 10.46 -3.06 5.50
CA GLU A 120 10.83 -3.68 6.76
C GLU A 120 10.31 -5.13 6.85
N ARG A 121 9.08 -5.37 6.39
CA ARG A 121 8.51 -6.72 6.40
C ARG A 121 9.22 -7.66 5.44
N LEU A 122 9.50 -7.21 4.22
CA LEU A 122 10.29 -7.97 3.25
C LEU A 122 11.67 -8.33 3.79
N GLN A 123 12.34 -7.39 4.47
CA GLN A 123 13.63 -7.68 5.11
C GLN A 123 13.49 -8.76 6.19
N THR A 124 12.43 -8.70 7.01
CA THR A 124 12.15 -9.69 8.05
C THR A 124 11.89 -11.08 7.46
N LEU A 125 11.09 -11.16 6.39
CA LEU A 125 10.77 -12.41 5.70
C LEU A 125 12.02 -13.03 5.06
N THR A 126 12.83 -12.22 4.37
CA THR A 126 14.07 -12.68 3.73
C THR A 126 15.06 -13.28 4.76
N ARG A 127 15.17 -12.67 5.94
CA ARG A 127 16.01 -13.19 7.03
C ARG A 127 15.52 -14.54 7.55
N ARG A 128 14.20 -14.78 7.58
CA ARG A 128 13.61 -16.04 8.05
C ARG A 128 13.78 -17.17 7.02
N THR A 129 13.61 -16.87 5.74
CA THR A 129 13.80 -17.86 4.66
C THR A 129 15.27 -18.23 4.48
N GLY A 130 16.20 -17.29 4.66
CA GLY A 130 17.66 -17.53 4.54
C GLY A 130 18.32 -18.21 5.74
N GLY A 131 17.68 -18.24 6.92
CA GLY A 131 18.25 -18.83 8.14
C GLY A 131 17.82 -20.27 8.44
N SER A 132 16.92 -20.87 7.65
CA SER A 132 16.33 -22.17 7.95
C SER A 132 17.20 -23.38 7.51
N SER A 133 18.19 -23.16 6.65
CA SER A 133 19.04 -24.22 6.08
C SER A 133 20.28 -24.60 6.92
N GLU A 134 20.66 -23.82 7.94
CA GLU A 134 21.96 -24.05 8.62
C GLU A 134 21.90 -24.87 9.92
N ILE A 135 20.71 -25.16 10.47
CA ILE A 135 20.60 -25.80 11.80
C ILE A 135 20.63 -27.35 11.73
N LYS A 136 20.55 -27.97 10.55
CA LYS A 136 20.59 -29.46 10.44
C LYS A 136 21.97 -30.06 10.17
N VAL A 137 22.99 -29.27 9.82
CA VAL A 137 24.31 -29.83 9.45
C VAL A 137 25.17 -30.15 10.69
N TRP A 138 25.05 -29.38 11.77
CA TRP A 138 25.92 -29.53 12.94
C TRP A 138 25.56 -30.69 13.88
N LYS A 139 24.37 -31.29 13.74
CA LYS A 139 23.97 -32.42 14.60
C LYS A 139 24.37 -33.79 14.05
N ALA A 140 24.78 -33.88 12.79
CA ALA A 140 25.15 -35.16 12.15
C ALA A 140 26.66 -35.48 12.20
N LEU A 141 27.51 -34.55 12.67
CA LEU A 141 28.97 -34.71 12.68
C LEU A 141 29.57 -34.99 14.06
N ASN A 142 28.74 -35.19 15.10
CA ASN A 142 29.23 -35.43 16.47
C ASN A 142 28.82 -36.79 17.06
N ASP A 143 28.26 -37.69 16.24
CA ASP A 143 27.80 -39.03 16.63
C ASP A 143 28.54 -40.15 15.86
N LEU A 144 29.82 -39.97 15.51
CA LEU A 144 30.69 -40.99 14.91
C LEU A 144 32.06 -41.04 15.57
#